data_AF-A0A5J5SAY8-F1
#
_entry.id   AF-A0A5J5SAY8-F1
#
_cell.length_a   1.000
_cell.length_b   1.000
_cell.length_c   1.000
_cell.angle_alpha   90.00
_cell.angle_beta   90.00
_cell.angle_gamma   90.00
#
_symmetry.space_group_name_H-M   'P 1'
#
loop_
_entity.id
_entity.type
_entity.pdbx_description
1 polymer ?
#
loop_
_entity_poly.entity_id
_entity_poly.type
_entity_poly.pdbx_seq_one_letter_code
_entity_poly.pdbx_strand_id
1 'polypeptide(L)'
;MAQTLAMPVAPSLSFICNKVSSMSLSNTASLPVSNPPKHHGLSIVCVRVGGVEIPNNKRVEFSLQYIHGIGRTRARKILCDLQMENKITKDLSEEELITIRDEVSKYMIEGDLRRFNALNIRRLKEIQCYRGVRHIQGLPCRGQHTKNNCRTLKGKRVAIAGKKKAPR
;
A
#
# COMPACT_ATOMS: atom_id res chain seq x y z
N MET A 1 -7.23 74.71 5.07
CA MET A 1 -7.63 73.34 4.67
C MET A 1 -9.14 73.33 4.54
N ALA A 2 -9.60 73.12 3.30
CA ALA A 2 -10.97 72.79 2.88
C ALA A 2 -11.56 71.64 3.72
N GLN A 3 -12.87 71.44 3.93
CA GLN A 3 -14.08 72.01 3.33
C GLN A 3 -15.32 71.54 4.15
N THR A 4 -16.34 72.41 4.15
CA THR A 4 -17.79 72.18 3.95
C THR A 4 -18.70 71.53 5.00
N LEU A 5 -19.77 72.30 5.21
CA LEU A 5 -20.92 72.22 6.11
C LEU A 5 -21.95 71.17 5.68
N ALA A 6 -22.58 70.55 6.68
CA ALA A 6 -23.81 69.79 6.54
C ALA A 6 -25.03 70.73 6.61
N MET A 7 -26.05 70.50 5.77
CA MET A 7 -27.45 70.87 6.06
C MET A 7 -28.44 69.87 5.41
N PRO A 8 -29.66 69.73 5.96
CA PRO A 8 -30.61 68.66 5.63
C PRO A 8 -31.97 69.17 5.04
N VAL A 9 -32.87 68.22 4.76
CA VAL A 9 -34.37 68.30 4.79
C VAL A 9 -35.16 68.47 3.46
N ALA A 10 -35.72 67.32 3.01
CA ALA A 10 -37.10 67.01 2.50
C ALA A 10 -37.67 67.70 1.22
N PRO A 11 -38.87 67.36 0.69
CA PRO A 11 -39.83 66.26 0.96
C PRO A 11 -40.40 65.51 -0.29
N SER A 12 -41.18 64.48 0.02
CA SER A 12 -42.16 63.71 -0.78
C SER A 12 -42.95 64.43 -1.88
N LEU A 13 -43.23 63.74 -3.00
CA LEU A 13 -44.55 63.74 -3.66
C LEU A 13 -44.75 62.47 -4.51
N SER A 14 -45.78 61.73 -4.13
CA SER A 14 -46.38 60.57 -4.79
C SER A 14 -47.30 60.98 -5.95
N PHE A 15 -47.39 60.20 -7.03
CA PHE A 15 -48.64 60.05 -7.79
C PHE A 15 -48.67 58.75 -8.64
N ILE A 16 -49.66 57.90 -8.31
CA ILE A 16 -50.56 57.08 -9.18
C ILE A 16 -49.93 55.89 -9.95
N CYS A 17 -50.17 54.63 -9.52
CA CYS A 17 -51.30 53.72 -9.88
C CYS A 17 -51.24 53.26 -11.37
N ASN A 18 -51.37 52.00 -11.79
CA ASN A 18 -52.19 50.89 -11.29
C ASN A 18 -51.81 49.57 -12.01
N LYS A 19 -51.91 48.45 -11.27
CA LYS A 19 -52.50 47.15 -11.67
C LYS A 19 -51.82 46.13 -12.64
N VAL A 20 -51.69 44.92 -12.06
CA VAL A 20 -51.90 43.55 -12.59
C VAL A 20 -50.74 42.81 -13.29
N SER A 21 -50.08 42.02 -12.45
CA SER A 21 -49.65 40.63 -12.66
C SER A 21 -50.32 39.85 -13.81
N SER A 22 -49.52 39.41 -14.77
CA SER A 22 -49.78 38.15 -15.46
C SER A 22 -48.47 37.41 -15.73
N MET A 23 -48.42 36.19 -15.22
CA MET A 23 -47.38 35.22 -15.44
C MET A 23 -47.33 34.83 -16.92
N SER A 24 -46.14 34.73 -17.50
CA SER A 24 -45.90 33.78 -18.58
C SER A 24 -44.45 33.30 -18.53
N LEU A 25 -44.30 32.08 -18.03
CA LEU A 25 -43.10 31.29 -18.23
C LEU A 25 -42.95 31.02 -19.73
N SER A 26 -41.81 31.38 -20.30
CA SER A 26 -41.28 30.66 -21.46
C SER A 26 -39.80 30.37 -21.20
N ASN A 27 -39.58 29.14 -20.72
CA ASN A 27 -38.28 28.50 -20.63
C ASN A 27 -37.66 28.44 -22.02
N THR A 28 -36.60 29.20 -22.27
CA THR A 28 -35.64 28.87 -23.31
C THR A 28 -34.73 27.77 -22.75
N ALA A 29 -35.05 26.54 -23.15
CA ALA A 29 -34.30 25.34 -22.80
C ALA A 29 -32.86 25.45 -23.32
N SER A 30 -31.91 25.71 -22.43
CA SER A 30 -30.51 25.43 -22.68
C SER A 30 -30.33 23.91 -22.75
N LEU A 31 -29.85 23.42 -23.89
CA LEU A 31 -29.46 22.03 -24.04
C LEU A 31 -28.43 21.71 -22.95
N PRO A 32 -28.63 20.68 -22.11
CA PRO A 32 -27.58 20.22 -21.24
C PRO A 32 -26.50 19.62 -22.15
N VAL A 33 -25.33 20.27 -22.18
CA VAL A 33 -24.12 19.66 -22.72
C VAL A 33 -24.02 18.28 -22.11
N SER A 34 -24.12 17.25 -22.96
CA SER A 34 -23.87 15.87 -22.55
C SER A 34 -22.50 15.85 -21.90
N ASN A 35 -22.46 15.58 -20.58
CA ASN A 35 -21.22 15.36 -19.88
C ASN A 35 -20.36 14.42 -20.75
N PRO A 36 -19.12 14.79 -21.11
CA PRO A 36 -18.25 13.85 -21.80
C PRO A 36 -18.22 12.57 -20.97
N PRO A 37 -18.19 11.38 -21.61
CA PRO A 37 -18.14 10.14 -20.86
C PRO A 37 -17.02 10.29 -19.85
N LYS A 38 -17.37 10.14 -18.56
CA LYS A 38 -16.35 9.96 -17.53
C LYS A 38 -15.65 8.67 -17.95
N HIS A 39 -14.57 8.80 -18.70
CA HIS A 39 -13.55 7.77 -18.73
C HIS A 39 -13.13 7.69 -17.28
N HIS A 40 -13.78 6.79 -16.54
CA HIS A 40 -13.20 6.20 -15.37
C HIS A 40 -11.95 5.51 -15.92
N GLY A 41 -10.86 6.30 -16.00
CA GLY A 41 -9.57 5.83 -16.47
C GLY A 41 -9.31 4.54 -15.73
N LEU A 42 -8.93 3.51 -16.50
CA LEU A 42 -8.67 2.16 -16.03
C LEU A 42 -8.03 2.24 -14.65
N SER A 43 -8.85 2.02 -13.61
CA SER A 43 -8.36 2.10 -12.25
C SER A 43 -7.50 0.86 -12.07
N ILE A 44 -6.19 1.04 -11.92
CA ILE A 44 -5.27 -0.08 -11.75
C ILE A 44 -5.66 -0.77 -10.43
N VAL A 45 -6.45 -1.84 -10.54
CA VAL A 45 -7.00 -2.57 -9.39
C VAL A 45 -5.91 -3.38 -8.70
N CYS A 46 -4.84 -3.75 -9.41
CA CYS A 46 -3.74 -4.56 -8.90
C CYS A 46 -2.44 -4.29 -9.68
N VAL A 47 -1.40 -3.81 -8.99
CA VAL A 47 -0.05 -3.78 -9.55
C VAL A 47 0.63 -5.11 -9.23
N ARG A 48 0.83 -5.95 -10.24
CA ARG A 48 1.64 -7.17 -10.12
C ARG A 48 3.09 -6.87 -10.49
N VAL A 49 4.01 -7.13 -9.57
CA VAL A 49 5.47 -6.95 -9.76
C VAL A 49 6.17 -8.20 -9.26
N GLY A 50 7.08 -8.77 -10.04
CA GLY A 50 7.85 -9.95 -9.63
C GLY A 50 7.00 -11.20 -9.35
N GLY A 51 5.84 -11.32 -10.00
CA GLY A 51 4.94 -12.47 -9.86
C GLY A 51 3.96 -12.40 -8.68
N VAL A 52 4.06 -11.40 -7.80
CA VAL A 52 3.18 -11.19 -6.64
C VAL A 52 2.41 -9.88 -6.73
N GLU A 53 1.20 -9.89 -6.17
CA GLU A 53 0.33 -8.72 -6.08
C GLU A 53 0.82 -7.76 -4.99
N ILE A 54 1.00 -6.50 -5.37
CA ILE A 54 1.41 -5.44 -4.46
C ILE A 54 0.18 -4.68 -3.93
N PRO A 55 0.15 -4.29 -2.63
CA PRO A 55 -0.91 -3.42 -2.13
C PRO A 55 -0.83 -2.00 -2.70
N ASN A 56 -1.91 -1.53 -3.32
CA ASN A 56 -1.91 -0.23 -4.03
C ASN A 56 -1.94 0.99 -3.08
N ASN A 57 -2.45 0.86 -1.85
CA ASN A 57 -2.68 1.97 -0.92
C ASN A 57 -1.46 2.36 -0.06
N LYS A 58 -0.24 1.95 -0.45
CA LYS A 58 0.99 2.19 0.32
C LYS A 58 2.02 2.94 -0.51
N ARG A 59 3.02 3.52 0.18
CA ARG A 59 4.19 4.10 -0.49
C ARG A 59 5.02 2.97 -1.11
N VAL A 60 5.61 3.24 -2.28
CA VAL A 60 6.36 2.25 -3.07
C VAL A 60 7.41 1.49 -2.25
N GLU A 61 8.16 2.18 -1.38
CA GLU A 61 9.18 1.56 -0.50
C GLU A 61 8.63 0.40 0.33
N PHE A 62 7.44 0.55 0.92
CA PHE A 62 6.81 -0.48 1.75
C PHE A 62 6.01 -1.48 0.93
N SER A 63 5.47 -1.03 -0.20
CA SER A 63 4.76 -1.86 -1.16
C SER A 63 5.67 -2.96 -1.72
N LEU A 64 6.91 -2.63 -2.07
CA LEU A 64 7.90 -3.59 -2.59
C LEU A 64 8.32 -4.65 -1.55
N GLN A 65 8.26 -4.33 -0.25
CA GLN A 65 8.66 -5.26 0.83
C GLN A 65 7.73 -6.47 0.99
N TYR A 66 6.57 -6.46 0.34
CA TYR A 66 5.68 -7.61 0.31
C TYR A 66 6.23 -8.77 -0.50
N ILE A 67 7.12 -8.49 -1.46
CA ILE A 67 7.78 -9.51 -2.27
C ILE A 67 8.82 -10.23 -1.40
N HIS A 68 8.71 -11.55 -1.28
CA HIS A 68 9.68 -12.33 -0.51
C HIS A 68 11.07 -12.23 -1.16
N GLY A 69 12.02 -11.62 -0.44
CA GLY A 69 13.37 -11.35 -0.94
C GLY A 69 13.70 -9.87 -1.06
N ILE A 70 12.70 -8.99 -1.06
CA ILE A 70 12.89 -7.54 -1.03
C ILE A 70 12.72 -7.05 0.41
N GLY A 71 13.82 -6.64 1.04
CA GLY A 71 13.81 -5.99 2.34
C GLY A 71 13.89 -4.46 2.22
N ARG A 72 13.94 -3.77 3.37
CA ARG A 72 14.06 -2.30 3.43
C ARG A 72 15.25 -1.75 2.62
N THR A 73 16.40 -2.43 2.72
CA THR A 73 17.62 -2.02 2.02
C THR A 73 17.48 -2.13 0.51
N ARG A 74 16.96 -3.26 0.01
CA ARG A 74 16.75 -3.48 -1.43
C ARG A 74 15.68 -2.55 -2.00
N ALA A 75 14.57 -2.34 -1.27
CA ALA A 75 13.51 -1.44 -1.70
C ALA A 75 14.00 0.00 -1.88
N ARG A 76 14.76 0.52 -0.90
CA ARG A 76 15.39 1.85 -1.01
C ARG A 76 16.39 1.92 -2.15
N LYS A 77 17.21 0.89 -2.30
CA LYS A 77 18.21 0.82 -3.36
C LYS A 77 17.54 0.91 -4.75
N ILE A 78 16.51 0.12 -5.01
CA ILE A 78 15.74 0.16 -6.26
C ILE A 78 15.21 1.58 -6.54
N LEU A 79 14.65 2.23 -5.52
CA LEU A 79 14.15 3.61 -5.67
C LEU A 79 15.26 4.62 -5.95
N CYS A 80 16.42 4.48 -5.31
CA CYS A 80 17.59 5.32 -5.56
C CYS A 80 18.19 5.08 -6.96
N ASP A 81 18.26 3.82 -7.40
CA ASP A 81 18.82 3.43 -8.68
C ASP A 81 17.95 3.97 -9.84
N LEU A 82 16.62 3.93 -9.70
CA LEU A 82 15.66 4.52 -10.65
C LEU A 82 15.46 6.03 -10.50
N GLN A 83 16.06 6.65 -9.48
CA GLN A 83 15.83 8.06 -9.12
C GLN A 83 14.34 8.40 -8.95
N MET A 84 13.55 7.46 -8.42
CA MET A 84 12.11 7.63 -8.22
C MET A 84 11.78 8.20 -6.85
N GLU A 85 10.80 9.09 -6.81
CA GLU A 85 10.26 9.61 -5.55
C GLU A 85 9.33 8.62 -4.86
N ASN A 86 9.20 8.77 -3.53
CA ASN A 86 8.34 7.95 -2.67
C ASN A 86 6.85 8.30 -2.84
N LYS A 87 6.29 8.03 -4.02
CA LYS A 87 4.87 8.18 -4.34
C LYS A 87 4.02 7.05 -3.71
N ILE A 88 2.70 7.20 -3.80
CA ILE A 88 1.76 6.11 -3.51
C ILE A 88 1.73 5.19 -4.73
N THR A 89 1.63 3.87 -4.52
CA THR A 89 1.65 2.88 -5.62
C THR A 89 0.51 3.06 -6.64
N LYS A 90 -0.61 3.68 -6.24
CA LYS A 90 -1.72 4.05 -7.13
C LYS A 90 -1.37 5.11 -8.16
N ASP A 91 -0.45 6.01 -7.81
CA ASP A 91 -0.15 7.20 -8.59
C ASP A 91 1.05 6.97 -9.53
N LEU A 92 1.53 5.73 -9.64
CA LEU A 92 2.64 5.35 -10.52
C LEU A 92 2.18 5.33 -11.97
N SER A 93 3.02 5.87 -12.86
CA SER A 93 2.81 5.75 -14.29
C SER A 93 3.08 4.32 -14.78
N GLU A 94 2.52 3.95 -15.92
CA GLU A 94 2.74 2.61 -16.47
C GLU A 94 4.22 2.39 -16.87
N GLU A 95 4.91 3.43 -17.32
CA GLU A 95 6.34 3.42 -17.61
C GLU A 95 7.18 3.15 -16.35
N GLU A 96 6.87 3.85 -15.25
CA GLU A 96 7.49 3.64 -13.93
C GLU A 96 7.27 2.20 -13.42
N LEU A 97 6.12 1.58 -13.74
CA LEU A 97 5.85 0.20 -13.36
C LEU A 97 6.69 -0.81 -14.16
N ILE A 98 6.93 -0.55 -15.44
CA ILE A 98 7.76 -1.40 -16.29
C ILE A 98 9.21 -1.36 -15.80
N THR A 99 9.75 -0.17 -15.53
CA THR A 99 11.13 -0.03 -15.03
C THR A 99 11.32 -0.72 -13.67
N ILE A 100 10.36 -0.56 -12.75
CA ILE A 100 10.39 -1.28 -11.46
C ILE A 100 10.37 -2.80 -11.67
N ARG A 101 9.57 -3.32 -12.60
CA ARG A 101 9.52 -4.76 -12.91
C ARG A 101 10.85 -5.27 -13.43
N ASP A 102 11.49 -4.53 -14.33
CA ASP A 102 12.77 -4.91 -14.93
C ASP A 102 13.89 -4.93 -13.89
N GLU A 103 13.90 -3.95 -12.98
CA GLU A 103 14.87 -3.93 -11.89
C GLU A 103 14.65 -5.02 -10.86
N VAL A 104 13.40 -5.23 -10.45
CA VAL A 104 13.03 -6.27 -9.49
C VAL A 104 13.42 -7.64 -10.05
N SER A 105 13.24 -7.88 -11.35
CA SER A 105 13.58 -9.15 -12.02
C SER A 105 15.08 -9.51 -11.97
N LYS A 106 15.98 -8.54 -11.74
CA LYS A 106 17.42 -8.81 -11.57
C LYS A 106 17.74 -9.50 -10.24
N TYR A 107 16.85 -9.41 -9.26
CA TYR A 107 17.03 -10.03 -7.95
C TYR A 107 16.40 -11.42 -7.88
N MET A 108 17.02 -12.31 -7.12
CA MET A 108 16.37 -13.58 -6.76
C MET A 108 15.17 -13.32 -5.88
N ILE A 109 14.00 -13.82 -6.26
CA ILE A 109 12.70 -13.52 -5.64
C ILE A 109 11.96 -14.81 -5.30
N GLU A 110 11.09 -14.75 -4.29
CA GLU A 110 10.01 -15.73 -4.05
C GLU A 110 10.48 -17.19 -4.12
N GLY A 111 10.06 -17.90 -5.18
CA GLY A 111 10.32 -19.30 -5.44
C GLY A 111 11.81 -19.61 -5.54
N ASP A 112 12.59 -18.75 -6.16
CA ASP A 112 14.03 -18.97 -6.34
C ASP A 112 14.76 -18.92 -5.01
N LEU A 113 14.44 -17.93 -4.16
CA LEU A 113 15.01 -17.84 -2.82
C LEU A 113 14.54 -18.99 -1.92
N ARG A 114 13.27 -19.37 -2.00
CA ARG A 114 12.74 -20.51 -1.23
C ARG A 114 13.41 -21.82 -1.66
N ARG A 115 13.57 -22.06 -2.96
CA ARG A 115 14.26 -23.23 -3.51
C ARG A 115 15.74 -23.23 -3.12
N PHE A 116 16.42 -22.09 -3.28
CA PHE A 116 17.83 -21.94 -2.90
C PHE A 116 18.05 -22.28 -1.42
N ASN A 117 17.23 -21.71 -0.53
CA ASN A 117 17.32 -21.99 0.91
C ASN A 117 16.96 -23.44 1.24
N ALA A 118 15.94 -24.01 0.59
CA ALA A 118 15.55 -25.41 0.79
C ALA A 118 16.66 -26.37 0.35
N LEU A 119 17.32 -26.11 -0.78
CA LEU A 119 18.48 -26.88 -1.25
C LEU A 119 19.65 -26.79 -0.27
N ASN A 120 19.95 -25.60 0.24
CA ASN A 120 21.01 -25.43 1.25
C ASN A 120 20.72 -26.18 2.55
N ILE A 121 19.47 -26.15 3.03
CA ILE A 121 19.07 -26.91 4.22
C ILE A 121 19.14 -28.41 3.94
N ARG A 122 18.66 -28.87 2.77
CA ARG A 122 18.73 -30.27 2.36
C ARG A 122 20.19 -30.75 2.32
N ARG A 123 21.08 -29.98 1.69
CA ARG A 123 22.52 -30.24 1.66
C ARG A 123 23.10 -30.41 3.08
N LEU A 124 22.74 -29.54 4.03
CA LEU A 124 23.22 -29.67 5.42
C LEU A 124 22.73 -30.97 6.08
N LYS A 125 21.50 -31.41 5.78
CA LYS A 125 20.95 -32.67 6.29
C LYS A 125 21.68 -33.88 5.70
N GLU A 126 21.93 -33.87 4.40
CA GLU A 126 22.64 -34.94 3.68
C GLU A 126 24.09 -35.10 4.16
N ILE A 127 24.79 -33.99 4.43
CA ILE A 127 26.16 -34.00 4.99
C ILE A 127 26.20 -34.60 6.41
N GLN A 128 25.08 -34.60 7.14
CA GLN A 128 25.00 -35.05 8.54
C GLN A 128 25.89 -34.27 9.52
N CYS A 129 26.23 -33.02 9.21
CA CYS A 129 26.95 -32.15 10.16
C CYS A 129 26.05 -31.76 11.34
N TYR A 130 26.64 -31.25 12.43
CA TYR A 130 25.89 -30.82 13.62
C TYR A 130 24.68 -29.94 13.27
N ARG A 131 24.86 -28.93 12.41
CA ARG A 131 23.76 -28.04 11.97
C ARG A 131 22.64 -28.83 11.26
N GLY A 132 23.00 -29.78 10.40
CA GLY A 132 22.08 -30.67 9.71
C GLY A 132 21.24 -31.49 10.69
N VAL A 133 21.89 -32.14 11.66
CA VAL A 133 21.23 -32.91 12.71
C VAL A 133 20.23 -32.04 13.50
N ARG A 134 20.60 -30.80 13.83
CA ARG A 134 19.70 -29.85 14.52
C ARG A 134 18.50 -29.45 13.66
N HIS A 135 18.69 -29.26 12.35
CA HIS A 135 17.60 -29.00 11.40
C HIS A 135 16.67 -30.21 11.23
N ILE A 136 17.15 -31.44 11.37
CA ILE A 136 16.32 -32.66 11.38
C ILE A 136 15.52 -32.74 12.68
N GLN A 137 16.17 -32.50 13.81
CA GLN A 137 15.57 -32.59 15.16
C GLN A 137 14.63 -31.42 15.51
N GLY A 138 14.58 -30.36 14.70
CA GLY A 138 13.81 -29.16 15.03
C GLY A 138 14.35 -28.42 16.26
N LEU A 139 15.67 -28.29 16.37
CA LEU A 139 16.36 -27.55 17.42
C LEU A 139 17.19 -26.40 16.85
N PRO A 140 17.42 -25.31 17.62
CA PRO A 140 18.28 -24.23 17.16
C PRO A 140 19.71 -24.69 16.93
N CYS A 141 20.32 -24.15 15.87
CA CYS A 141 21.66 -24.50 15.40
C CYS A 141 22.74 -23.44 15.72
N ARG A 142 22.36 -22.29 16.31
CA ARG A 142 23.24 -21.14 16.61
C ARG A 142 23.81 -21.14 18.03
N GLY A 143 23.96 -22.31 18.67
CA GLY A 143 24.49 -22.41 20.05
C GLY A 143 23.53 -21.97 21.16
N GLN A 144 22.25 -21.75 20.85
CA GLN A 144 21.24 -21.39 21.84
C GLN A 144 20.92 -22.57 22.78
N HIS A 145 20.76 -22.31 24.08
CA HIS A 145 20.39 -23.34 25.06
C HIS A 145 18.97 -23.89 24.83
N THR A 146 18.85 -25.23 24.71
CA THR A 146 17.59 -25.90 24.35
C THR A 146 16.69 -26.35 25.49
N LYS A 147 17.13 -26.14 26.73
CA LYS A 147 16.42 -26.53 27.95
C LYS A 147 15.19 -25.64 28.18
N ASN A 148 15.34 -24.32 28.05
CA ASN A 148 14.31 -23.34 28.41
C ASN A 148 13.64 -22.72 27.17
N ASN A 149 14.38 -21.93 26.40
CA ASN A 149 13.81 -20.98 25.43
C ASN A 149 14.06 -21.40 23.97
N CYS A 150 13.20 -22.27 23.43
CA CYS A 150 13.28 -22.72 22.01
C CYS A 150 11.92 -22.88 21.34
N ARG A 151 10.87 -22.22 21.85
CA ARG A 151 9.49 -22.49 21.43
C ARG A 151 9.17 -22.03 20.01
N THR A 152 9.79 -20.96 19.53
CA THR A 152 9.61 -20.49 18.14
C THR A 152 9.96 -21.57 17.11
N LEU A 153 10.96 -22.41 17.42
CA LEU A 153 11.44 -23.46 16.51
C LEU A 153 10.85 -24.85 16.84
N LYS A 154 10.68 -25.19 18.13
CA LYS A 154 10.03 -26.45 18.57
C LYS A 154 8.52 -26.48 18.36
N GLY A 155 7.88 -25.33 18.15
CA GLY A 155 6.42 -25.21 18.07
C GLY A 155 5.71 -25.21 19.44
N LYS A 156 4.37 -25.19 19.37
CA LYS A 156 3.48 -25.19 20.53
C LYS A 156 3.67 -26.48 21.36
N ARG A 157 3.47 -26.40 22.68
CA ARG A 157 3.57 -27.58 23.56
C ARG A 157 2.40 -28.51 23.25
N VAL A 158 2.68 -29.60 22.56
CA VAL A 158 1.71 -30.69 22.39
C VAL A 158 1.52 -31.35 23.75
N ALA A 159 0.28 -31.36 24.25
CA ALA A 159 -0.07 -32.14 25.42
C ALA A 159 -0.05 -33.62 25.02
N ILE A 160 0.78 -34.42 25.71
CA ILE A 160 0.72 -35.87 25.56
C ILE A 160 -0.54 -36.32 26.27
N ALA A 161 -1.50 -36.89 25.53
CA ALA A 161 -2.72 -37.44 26.10
C ALA A 161 -2.35 -38.45 27.20
N GLY A 162 -2.95 -38.31 28.39
CA GLY A 162 -2.72 -39.21 29.53
C GLY A 162 -1.63 -38.80 30.54
N LYS A 163 -0.90 -37.69 30.35
CA LYS A 163 -0.02 -37.19 31.41
C LYS A 163 -0.81 -36.44 32.50
N LYS A 164 -0.97 -37.07 33.67
CA LYS A 164 -1.47 -36.41 34.90
C LYS A 164 -0.65 -35.14 35.15
N LYS A 165 -1.32 -34.02 35.44
CA LYS A 165 -0.64 -32.80 35.89
C LYS A 165 0.14 -33.14 37.16
N ALA A 166 1.42 -32.77 37.20
CA ALA A 166 2.19 -32.88 38.44
C ALA A 166 1.48 -32.05 39.53
N PRO A 167 1.34 -32.59 40.76
CA PRO A 167 0.86 -31.78 41.87
C PRO A 167 1.78 -30.57 42.05
N ARG A 168 1.19 -29.43 42.38
CA ARG A 168 1.92 -28.19 42.65
C ARG A 168 2.81 -28.33 43.87
#